data_AF-A0A5R9KTD0-F1
#
_entry.id   AF-A0A5R9KTD0-F1
#
_cell.length_a   1.000
_cell.length_b   1.000
_cell.length_c   1.000
_cell.angle_alpha   90.00
_cell.angle_beta   90.00
_cell.angle_gamma   90.00
#
_symmetry.space_group_name_H-M   'P 1'
#
loop_
_entity.id
_entity.type
_entity.pdbx_description
1 polymer ?
#
loop_
_entity_poly.entity_id
_entity_poly.type
_entity_poly.pdbx_seq_one_letter_code
_entity_poly.pdbx_strand_id
1 'polypeptide(L)'
;MKTNIISYCLIFLALIQFSCSETLQRRYDQRHGTTSSSDRYGNDDRDRSRTSPTTTGKDAYRRDYDKMMEEDVKSNYPKADYNQKLVTQYEEMDKMGELVLYELDILENRWNALTDDYKNANSSEKESIASQLDRITDDRLVLYKAYTNIYKNGKTNWLVVKPEVENTLRSVRRVSEK
;
A
#
# COMPACT_ATOMS: atom_id res chain seq x y z
N MET A 1 28.62 -23.84 -39.73
CA MET A 1 28.88 -23.91 -38.27
C MET A 1 28.34 -22.68 -37.52
N LYS A 2 27.07 -22.29 -37.70
CA LYS A 2 26.47 -21.14 -36.95
C LYS A 2 25.10 -21.45 -36.31
N THR A 3 24.53 -22.62 -36.57
CA THR A 3 23.22 -23.04 -36.05
C THR A 3 23.30 -23.70 -34.67
N ASN A 4 24.47 -24.17 -34.24
CA ASN A 4 24.61 -24.92 -32.99
C ASN A 4 24.65 -24.00 -31.74
N ILE A 5 25.13 -22.77 -31.87
CA ILE A 5 25.30 -21.84 -30.72
C ILE A 5 23.94 -21.33 -30.20
N ILE A 6 22.98 -21.07 -31.09
CA ILE A 6 21.64 -20.58 -30.70
C ILE A 6 20.85 -21.69 -29.98
N SER A 7 21.07 -22.95 -30.35
CA SER A 7 20.42 -24.10 -29.72
C SER A 7 20.90 -24.33 -28.27
N TYR A 8 22.19 -24.13 -27.98
CA TYR A 8 22.70 -24.25 -26.61
C TYR A 8 22.23 -23.12 -25.68
N CYS A 9 22.03 -21.89 -26.18
CA CYS A 9 21.50 -20.79 -25.37
C CYS A 9 20.05 -21.00 -24.93
N LEU A 10 19.19 -21.60 -25.78
CA LEU A 10 17.79 -21.88 -25.43
C LEU A 10 17.65 -22.99 -24.38
N ILE A 11 18.57 -23.96 -24.38
CA ILE A 11 18.59 -25.05 -23.39
C ILE A 11 19.06 -24.51 -22.02
N PHE A 12 20.01 -23.58 -21.98
CA PHE A 12 20.49 -22.98 -20.73
C PHE A 12 19.45 -22.07 -20.05
N LEU A 13 18.63 -21.36 -20.84
CA LEU A 13 17.52 -20.54 -20.33
C LEU A 13 16.37 -21.39 -19.76
N ALA A 14 16.14 -22.61 -20.27
CA ALA A 14 15.11 -23.50 -19.77
C ALA A 14 15.48 -24.15 -18.42
N LEU A 15 16.77 -24.37 -18.15
CA LEU A 15 17.23 -24.98 -16.89
C LEU A 15 17.23 -24.02 -15.69
N ILE A 16 17.27 -22.71 -15.93
CA ILE A 16 17.18 -21.70 -14.85
C ILE A 16 15.74 -21.56 -14.33
N GLN A 17 14.74 -21.86 -15.16
CA GLN A 17 13.32 -21.74 -14.79
C GLN A 17 12.83 -22.90 -13.88
N PHE A 18 13.49 -24.06 -13.89
CA PHE A 18 13.09 -25.19 -13.03
C PHE A 18 13.58 -25.06 -11.57
N SER A 19 14.70 -24.38 -11.32
CA SER A 19 15.32 -24.36 -9.98
C SER A 19 14.65 -23.39 -8.99
N CYS A 20 13.84 -22.44 -9.47
CA CYS A 20 13.11 -21.48 -8.63
C CYS A 20 11.72 -21.97 -8.21
N SER A 21 11.11 -22.89 -8.98
CA SER A 21 9.75 -23.37 -8.68
C SER A 21 9.72 -24.27 -7.43
N GLU A 22 10.64 -25.23 -7.32
CA GLU A 22 10.68 -26.13 -6.15
C GLU A 22 11.04 -25.42 -4.84
N THR A 23 11.87 -24.38 -4.89
CA THR A 23 12.24 -23.60 -3.70
C THR A 23 11.10 -22.69 -3.24
N LEU A 24 10.29 -22.17 -4.16
CA LEU A 24 9.09 -21.41 -3.84
C LEU A 24 7.98 -22.30 -3.29
N GLN A 25 7.79 -23.49 -3.89
CA GLN A 25 6.85 -24.51 -3.42
C GLN A 25 7.23 -25.01 -2.03
N ARG A 26 8.52 -25.29 -1.77
CA ARG A 26 9.00 -25.66 -0.42
C ARG A 26 8.74 -24.58 0.62
N ARG A 27 8.92 -23.29 0.30
CA ARG A 27 8.60 -22.19 1.23
C ARG A 27 7.09 -22.01 1.44
N TYR A 28 6.30 -22.27 0.41
CA TYR A 28 4.85 -22.26 0.48
C TYR A 28 4.36 -23.42 1.37
N ASP A 29 4.81 -24.64 1.13
CA ASP A 29 4.46 -25.84 1.92
C ASP A 29 4.93 -25.72 3.37
N GLN A 30 6.11 -25.11 3.61
CA GLN A 30 6.63 -24.87 4.96
C GLN A 30 5.85 -23.78 5.71
N ARG A 31 5.22 -22.83 5.01
CA ARG A 31 4.33 -21.82 5.61
C ARG A 31 2.88 -22.27 5.75
N HIS A 32 2.42 -23.19 4.89
CA HIS A 32 1.02 -23.58 4.81
C HIS A 32 0.75 -25.01 5.29
N GLY A 33 1.77 -25.75 5.74
CA GLY A 33 1.61 -26.97 6.52
C GLY A 33 0.93 -28.12 5.77
N THR A 34 1.05 -28.17 4.44
CA THR A 34 0.45 -29.21 3.60
C THR A 34 1.44 -30.35 3.35
N THR A 35 1.92 -30.99 4.41
CA THR A 35 2.53 -32.32 4.28
C THR A 35 1.52 -33.36 4.74
N SER A 36 0.84 -33.96 3.77
CA SER A 36 0.04 -35.16 3.94
C SER A 36 1.00 -36.32 4.22
N SER A 37 1.38 -36.52 5.49
CA SER A 37 1.95 -37.79 5.94
C SER A 37 0.85 -38.61 6.59
N SER A 38 0.12 -39.33 5.75
CA SER A 38 -0.63 -40.50 6.19
C SER A 38 0.34 -41.63 6.54
N ASP A 39 0.00 -42.31 7.63
CA ASP A 39 0.44 -43.65 8.03
C ASP A 39 1.82 -43.79 8.73
N ARG A 40 1.76 -43.89 10.06
CA ARG A 40 2.24 -45.09 10.79
C ARG A 40 1.65 -45.17 12.20
N TYR A 41 0.86 -46.23 12.39
CA TYR A 41 0.42 -46.79 13.66
C TYR A 41 1.60 -47.00 14.63
N GLY A 42 1.38 -46.74 15.92
CA GLY A 42 2.33 -47.04 16.98
C GLY A 42 1.84 -46.57 18.34
N ASN A 43 1.02 -47.40 18.96
CA ASN A 43 0.55 -47.33 20.34
C ASN A 43 1.77 -47.41 21.29
N ASP A 44 2.00 -46.43 22.18
CA ASP A 44 2.43 -46.73 23.55
C ASP A 44 2.41 -45.53 24.53
N ASP A 45 1.81 -45.84 25.67
CA ASP A 45 1.95 -45.37 27.05
C ASP A 45 2.47 -43.96 27.45
N ARG A 46 1.54 -43.25 28.10
CA ARG A 46 1.56 -42.71 29.48
C ARG A 46 2.82 -42.03 30.04
N ASP A 47 2.55 -40.88 30.65
CA ASP A 47 3.36 -40.08 31.56
C ASP A 47 4.50 -39.24 30.96
N ARG A 48 4.16 -37.99 30.65
CA ARG A 48 4.99 -36.82 31.02
C ARG A 48 4.21 -35.51 30.96
N SER A 49 3.98 -34.93 32.13
CA SER A 49 3.60 -33.53 32.30
C SER A 49 4.65 -32.61 31.70
N ARG A 50 4.31 -31.90 30.61
CA ARG A 50 4.63 -30.48 30.36
C ARG A 50 4.20 -30.08 28.95
N THR A 51 3.62 -28.89 28.86
CA THR A 51 3.52 -27.98 27.71
C THR A 51 2.51 -28.29 26.59
N SER A 52 1.67 -27.26 26.38
CA SER A 52 0.92 -26.89 25.16
C SER A 52 -0.41 -27.60 24.87
N PRO A 53 -1.56 -26.91 25.00
CA PRO A 53 -2.73 -27.25 24.22
C PRO A 53 -2.56 -26.65 22.81
N THR A 54 -2.19 -27.52 21.87
CA THR A 54 -2.42 -27.33 20.44
C THR A 54 -3.94 -27.36 20.20
N THR A 55 -4.60 -26.20 20.25
CA THR A 55 -6.00 -26.07 19.82
C THR A 55 -6.03 -25.48 18.40
N THR A 56 -6.30 -26.37 17.46
CA THR A 56 -6.75 -26.15 16.08
C THR A 56 -7.32 -24.74 15.80
N GLY A 57 -6.55 -23.93 15.06
CA GLY A 57 -6.91 -22.84 14.11
C GLY A 57 -7.97 -21.79 14.47
N LYS A 58 -9.13 -22.19 14.98
CA LYS A 58 -10.27 -21.30 15.29
C LYS A 58 -10.11 -20.60 16.64
N ASP A 59 -9.53 -21.28 17.64
CA ASP A 59 -9.34 -20.71 18.98
C ASP A 59 -8.09 -19.84 19.09
N ALA A 60 -7.07 -20.09 18.26
CA ALA A 60 -5.90 -19.22 18.15
C ALA A 60 -6.29 -17.86 17.57
N TYR A 61 -7.05 -17.86 16.46
CA TYR A 61 -7.60 -16.64 15.89
C TYR A 61 -8.48 -15.88 16.90
N ARG A 62 -9.32 -16.61 17.65
CA ARG A 62 -10.19 -15.99 18.66
C ARG A 62 -9.40 -15.40 19.83
N ARG A 63 -8.33 -16.07 20.30
CA ARG A 63 -7.42 -15.52 21.31
C ARG A 63 -6.64 -14.32 20.81
N ASP A 64 -6.22 -14.30 19.56
CA ASP A 64 -5.49 -13.15 19.01
C ASP A 64 -6.41 -11.93 18.86
N TYR A 65 -7.68 -12.13 18.50
CA TYR A 65 -8.69 -11.07 18.57
C TYR A 65 -8.98 -10.60 20.00
N ASP A 66 -9.12 -11.53 20.95
CA ASP A 66 -9.32 -11.18 22.36
C ASP A 66 -8.09 -10.45 22.92
N LYS A 67 -6.88 -10.82 22.52
CA LYS A 67 -5.62 -10.22 23.00
C LYS A 67 -5.32 -8.86 22.34
N MET A 68 -5.64 -8.68 21.06
CA MET A 68 -5.62 -7.36 20.41
C MET A 68 -6.70 -6.43 21.00
N MET A 69 -7.85 -6.96 21.39
CA MET A 69 -8.85 -6.20 22.14
C MET A 69 -8.38 -5.93 23.58
N GLU A 70 -7.70 -6.86 24.25
CA GLU A 70 -7.26 -6.71 25.64
C GLU A 70 -6.18 -5.62 25.81
N GLU A 71 -5.35 -5.41 24.79
CA GLU A 71 -4.36 -4.31 24.76
C GLU A 71 -5.03 -2.93 24.58
N ASP A 72 -6.21 -2.87 23.95
CA ASP A 72 -7.07 -1.68 23.83
C ASP A 72 -8.10 -1.52 24.97
N VAL A 73 -8.34 -2.56 25.78
CA VAL A 73 -9.36 -2.60 26.87
C VAL A 73 -8.88 -1.94 28.18
N LYS A 74 -7.71 -1.30 28.19
CA LYS A 74 -7.38 -0.30 29.22
C LYS A 74 -8.00 1.09 28.96
N SER A 75 -8.82 1.23 27.93
CA SER A 75 -9.63 2.41 27.64
C SER A 75 -11.04 2.20 28.18
N ASN A 76 -11.34 2.77 29.34
CA ASN A 76 -12.66 2.75 29.99
C ASN A 76 -13.68 3.68 29.27
N TYR A 77 -13.59 3.82 27.94
CA TYR A 77 -14.50 4.62 27.13
C TYR A 77 -15.63 3.73 26.57
N PRO A 78 -16.89 4.23 26.54
CA PRO A 78 -17.99 3.49 25.95
C PRO A 78 -17.67 3.17 24.49
N LYS A 79 -17.76 1.90 24.10
CA LYS A 79 -17.46 1.38 22.76
C LYS A 79 -18.21 2.12 21.63
N ALA A 80 -19.35 2.74 21.94
CA ALA A 80 -20.10 3.60 21.03
C ALA A 80 -19.34 4.88 20.65
N ASP A 81 -18.69 5.53 21.61
CA ASP A 81 -17.94 6.78 21.39
C ASP A 81 -16.70 6.54 20.53
N TYR A 82 -16.06 5.38 20.70
CA TYR A 82 -14.92 4.97 19.86
C TYR A 82 -15.33 4.77 18.40
N ASN A 83 -16.44 4.06 18.16
CA ASN A 83 -16.97 3.86 16.81
C ASN A 83 -17.37 5.19 16.16
N GLN A 84 -17.97 6.10 16.93
CA GLN A 84 -18.33 7.42 16.43
C GLN A 84 -17.09 8.25 16.03
N LYS A 85 -16.03 8.24 16.84
CA LYS A 85 -14.75 8.90 16.49
C LYS A 85 -14.14 8.35 15.21
N LEU A 86 -14.20 7.03 15.02
CA LEU A 86 -13.67 6.40 13.81
C LEU A 86 -14.49 6.79 12.57
N VAL A 87 -15.82 6.84 12.67
CA VAL A 87 -16.68 7.33 11.57
C VAL A 87 -16.35 8.78 11.23
N THR A 88 -16.27 9.66 12.23
CA THR A 88 -15.89 11.06 12.02
C THR A 88 -14.50 11.20 11.40
N GLN A 89 -13.54 10.35 11.79
CA GLN A 89 -12.21 10.34 11.17
C GLN A 89 -12.28 9.98 9.69
N TYR A 90 -13.05 8.97 9.30
CA TYR A 90 -13.23 8.65 7.88
C TYR A 90 -13.94 9.77 7.11
N GLU A 91 -14.95 10.41 7.70
CA GLU A 91 -15.58 11.58 7.07
C GLU A 91 -14.60 12.73 6.85
N GLU A 92 -13.68 12.98 7.80
CA GLU A 92 -12.63 13.98 7.62
C GLU A 92 -11.60 13.56 6.56
N MET A 93 -11.22 12.28 6.52
CA MET A 93 -10.33 11.73 5.51
C MET A 93 -10.92 11.88 4.11
N ASP A 94 -12.21 11.55 3.94
CA ASP A 94 -12.91 11.66 2.66
C ASP A 94 -12.99 13.12 2.20
N LYS A 95 -13.39 14.05 3.08
CA LYS A 95 -13.40 15.49 2.78
C LYS A 95 -12.03 16.01 2.35
N MET A 96 -10.97 15.61 3.04
CA MET A 96 -9.61 15.99 2.67
C MET A 96 -9.19 15.35 1.33
N GLY A 97 -9.58 14.10 1.09
CA GLY A 97 -9.35 13.41 -0.17
C GLY A 97 -10.03 14.11 -1.34
N GLU A 98 -11.29 14.50 -1.17
CA GLU A 98 -12.05 15.28 -2.17
C GLU A 98 -11.39 16.62 -2.48
N LEU A 99 -10.90 17.34 -1.46
CA LEU A 99 -10.16 18.59 -1.66
C LEU A 99 -8.87 18.38 -2.47
N VAL A 100 -8.14 17.29 -2.22
CA VAL A 100 -6.94 16.95 -3.01
C VAL A 100 -7.30 16.60 -4.46
N LEU A 101 -8.37 15.85 -4.68
CA LEU A 101 -8.85 15.53 -6.03
C LEU A 101 -9.33 16.77 -6.78
N TYR A 102 -10.00 17.69 -6.10
CA TYR A 102 -10.41 18.97 -6.66
C TYR A 102 -9.20 19.80 -7.12
N GLU A 103 -8.14 19.87 -6.31
CA GLU A 103 -6.93 20.59 -6.69
C GLU A 103 -6.19 19.92 -7.85
N LEU A 104 -6.19 18.59 -7.91
CA LEU A 104 -5.65 17.84 -9.04
C LEU A 104 -6.38 18.16 -10.35
N ASP A 105 -7.71 18.28 -10.33
CA ASP A 105 -8.52 18.65 -11.50
C ASP A 105 -8.20 20.07 -11.99
N ILE A 106 -8.02 21.03 -11.07
CA ILE A 106 -7.57 22.39 -11.41
C ILE A 106 -6.21 22.35 -12.12
N LEU A 107 -5.24 21.61 -11.57
CA LEU A 107 -3.92 21.49 -12.16
C LEU A 107 -3.96 20.82 -13.53
N GLU A 108 -4.81 19.80 -13.72
CA GLU A 108 -4.99 19.14 -15.00
C GLU A 108 -5.58 20.10 -16.05
N ASN A 109 -6.61 20.86 -15.69
CA ASN A 109 -7.19 21.87 -16.57
C ASN A 109 -6.17 22.95 -16.96
N ARG A 110 -5.36 23.43 -16.00
CA ARG A 110 -4.28 24.38 -16.26
C ARG A 110 -3.19 23.79 -17.16
N TRP A 111 -2.82 22.53 -16.93
CA TRP A 111 -1.83 21.83 -17.74
C TRP A 111 -2.29 21.69 -19.20
N ASN A 112 -3.55 21.34 -19.42
CA ASN A 112 -4.14 21.24 -20.75
C ASN A 112 -4.12 22.60 -21.46
N ALA A 113 -4.53 23.68 -20.79
CA ALA A 113 -4.50 25.03 -21.33
C ALA A 113 -3.06 25.46 -21.72
N LEU A 114 -2.10 25.29 -20.81
CA LEU A 114 -0.69 25.63 -21.08
C LEU A 114 -0.08 24.78 -22.21
N THR A 115 -0.51 23.52 -22.35
CA THR A 115 -0.07 22.66 -23.45
C THR A 115 -0.56 23.17 -24.80
N ASP A 116 -1.78 23.70 -24.86
CA ASP A 116 -2.31 24.32 -26.07
C ASP A 116 -1.65 25.67 -26.36
N ASP A 117 -1.37 26.47 -25.34
CA ASP A 117 -0.60 27.71 -25.47
C ASP A 117 0.82 27.44 -25.97
N TYR A 118 1.49 26.40 -25.44
CA TYR A 118 2.85 26.00 -25.85
C TYR A 118 2.95 25.73 -27.35
N LYS A 119 1.92 25.11 -27.95
CA LYS A 119 1.90 24.80 -29.38
C LYS A 119 1.92 26.07 -30.24
N ASN A 120 1.29 27.14 -29.76
CA ASN A 120 1.10 28.39 -30.50
C ASN A 120 2.11 29.50 -30.10
N ALA A 121 2.87 29.30 -29.02
CA ALA A 121 3.77 30.29 -28.44
C ALA A 121 5.07 30.52 -29.25
N ASN A 122 5.65 31.71 -29.10
CA ASN A 122 6.97 32.05 -29.64
C ASN A 122 8.10 31.41 -28.81
N SER A 123 9.34 31.39 -29.33
CA SER A 123 10.47 30.68 -28.68
C SER A 123 10.73 31.11 -27.23
N SER A 124 10.60 32.40 -26.91
CA SER A 124 10.79 32.91 -25.54
C SER A 124 9.64 32.54 -24.60
N GLU A 125 8.42 32.44 -25.11
CA GLU A 125 7.24 32.08 -24.34
C GLU A 125 7.22 30.57 -24.08
N LYS A 126 7.67 29.77 -25.04
CA LYS A 126 7.81 28.32 -24.91
C LYS A 126 8.66 27.92 -23.72
N GLU A 127 9.77 28.61 -23.47
CA GLU A 127 10.64 28.31 -22.32
C GLU A 127 9.91 28.57 -20.98
N SER A 128 9.20 29.70 -20.88
CA SER A 128 8.37 30.02 -19.70
C SER A 128 7.25 29.01 -19.50
N ILE A 129 6.54 28.66 -20.56
CA ILE A 129 5.42 27.69 -20.51
C ILE A 129 5.94 26.30 -20.14
N ALA A 130 7.08 25.85 -20.70
CA ALA A 130 7.70 24.58 -20.34
C ALA A 130 8.03 24.52 -18.84
N SER A 131 8.60 25.59 -18.27
CA SER A 131 8.87 25.66 -16.83
C SER A 131 7.60 25.57 -15.99
N GLN A 132 6.49 26.16 -16.45
CA GLN A 132 5.20 26.04 -15.75
C GLN A 132 4.60 24.63 -15.86
N LEU A 133 4.72 23.98 -17.02
CA LEU A 133 4.28 22.59 -17.21
C LEU A 133 5.05 21.61 -16.31
N ASP A 134 6.36 21.80 -16.17
CA ASP A 134 7.20 21.00 -15.27
C ASP A 134 6.76 21.17 -13.81
N ARG A 135 6.54 22.42 -13.36
CA ARG A 135 6.04 22.70 -12.00
C ARG A 135 4.69 22.06 -11.73
N ILE A 136 3.75 22.15 -12.67
CA ILE A 136 2.43 21.52 -12.51
C ILE A 136 2.57 20.00 -12.43
N THR A 137 3.49 19.41 -13.19
CA THR A 137 3.75 17.97 -13.15
C THR A 137 4.28 17.55 -11.76
N ASP A 138 5.20 18.32 -11.19
CA ASP A 138 5.71 18.10 -9.83
C ASP A 138 4.60 18.26 -8.78
N ASP A 139 3.80 19.33 -8.86
CA ASP A 139 2.70 19.60 -7.93
C ASP A 139 1.65 18.47 -7.97
N ARG A 140 1.29 17.99 -9.16
CA ARG A 140 0.38 16.84 -9.33
C ARG A 140 0.94 15.59 -8.64
N LEU A 141 2.23 15.30 -8.81
CA LEU A 141 2.88 14.15 -8.17
C LEU A 141 2.80 14.25 -6.64
N VAL A 142 3.04 15.43 -6.08
CA VAL A 142 2.97 15.66 -4.64
C VAL A 142 1.53 15.50 -4.14
N LEU A 143 0.53 16.02 -4.85
CA LEU A 143 -0.88 15.84 -4.51
C LEU A 143 -1.33 14.37 -4.59
N TYR A 144 -0.89 13.60 -5.60
CA TYR A 144 -1.17 12.16 -5.65
C TYR A 144 -0.56 11.40 -4.47
N LYS A 145 0.66 11.76 -4.05
CA LYS A 145 1.28 11.20 -2.85
C LYS A 145 0.49 11.57 -1.60
N ALA A 146 0.02 12.80 -1.47
CA ALA A 146 -0.83 13.23 -0.36
C ALA A 146 -2.16 12.46 -0.33
N TYR A 147 -2.82 12.31 -1.48
CA TYR A 147 -4.06 11.54 -1.62
C TYR A 147 -3.89 10.09 -1.17
N THR A 148 -2.84 9.42 -1.64
CA THR A 148 -2.55 8.04 -1.23
C THR A 148 -2.15 7.94 0.24
N ASN A 149 -1.46 8.95 0.79
CA ASN A 149 -1.09 9.00 2.21
C ASN A 149 -2.31 9.06 3.13
N ILE A 150 -3.37 9.79 2.73
CA ILE A 150 -4.65 9.84 3.47
C ILE A 150 -5.17 8.43 3.73
N TYR A 151 -5.37 7.62 2.69
CA TYR A 151 -5.99 6.31 2.87
C TYR A 151 -5.02 5.22 3.35
N LYS A 152 -3.72 5.39 3.10
CA LYS A 152 -2.70 4.43 3.54
C LYS A 152 -2.39 4.57 5.04
N ASN A 153 -2.21 5.81 5.52
CA ASN A 153 -1.71 6.08 6.86
C ASN A 153 -2.71 6.87 7.73
N GLY A 154 -3.75 7.47 7.13
CA GLY A 154 -4.71 8.29 7.85
C GLY A 154 -5.56 7.49 8.84
N LYS A 155 -5.82 6.20 8.60
CA LYS A 155 -6.53 5.35 9.58
C LYS A 155 -5.79 5.25 10.91
N THR A 156 -4.47 5.10 10.88
CA THR A 156 -3.65 4.89 12.09
C THR A 156 -3.13 6.19 12.68
N ASN A 157 -2.78 7.18 11.84
CA ASN A 157 -2.06 8.39 12.24
C ASN A 157 -2.69 9.68 11.70
N TRP A 158 -4.01 9.82 11.80
CA TRP A 158 -4.72 10.98 11.21
C TRP A 158 -4.21 12.34 11.67
N LEU A 159 -3.85 12.47 12.96
CA LEU A 159 -3.35 13.73 13.54
C LEU A 159 -2.04 14.21 12.91
N VAL A 160 -1.27 13.32 12.27
CA VAL A 160 -0.04 13.67 11.56
C VAL A 160 -0.32 13.85 10.07
N VAL A 161 -1.10 12.93 9.48
CA VAL A 161 -1.39 12.96 8.04
C VAL A 161 -2.20 14.20 7.64
N LYS A 162 -3.19 14.59 8.45
CA LYS A 162 -4.05 15.75 8.19
C LYS A 162 -3.25 17.05 8.00
N PRO A 163 -2.42 17.51 8.95
CA PRO A 163 -1.65 18.73 8.78
C PRO A 163 -0.61 18.65 7.64
N GLU A 164 -0.04 17.47 7.37
CA GLU A 164 0.86 17.28 6.22
C GLU A 164 0.15 17.51 4.88
N VAL A 165 -1.04 16.94 4.73
CA VAL A 165 -1.88 17.12 3.53
C VAL A 165 -2.35 18.58 3.41
N GLU A 166 -2.79 19.20 4.50
CA GLU A 166 -3.18 20.62 4.50
C GLU A 166 -2.01 21.52 4.10
N ASN A 167 -0.80 21.24 4.60
CA ASN A 167 0.40 22.01 4.23
C ASN A 167 0.73 21.82 2.74
N THR A 168 0.58 20.60 2.23
CA THR A 168 0.75 20.29 0.80
C THR A 168 -0.24 21.06 -0.07
N LEU A 169 -1.52 21.07 0.30
CA LEU A 169 -2.54 21.84 -0.42
C LEU A 169 -2.22 23.34 -0.41
N ARG A 170 -1.76 23.87 0.73
CA ARG A 170 -1.34 25.27 0.84
C ARG A 170 -0.11 25.58 -0.02
N SER A 171 0.86 24.67 -0.11
CA SER A 171 2.06 24.89 -0.92
C SER A 171 1.72 24.96 -2.40
N VAL A 172 0.87 24.05 -2.90
CA VAL A 172 0.44 24.04 -4.30
C VAL A 172 -0.34 25.31 -4.65
N ARG A 173 -1.28 25.74 -3.79
CA ARG A 173 -2.07 26.97 -4.04
C ARG A 173 -1.23 28.24 -4.10
N ARG A 174 -0.23 28.38 -3.23
CA ARG A 174 0.68 29.53 -3.25
C ARG A 174 1.50 29.62 -4.53
N VAL A 175 1.76 28.48 -5.17
CA VAL A 175 2.44 28.43 -6.48
C VAL A 175 1.46 28.77 -7.60
N SER A 176 0.17 28.45 -7.45
CA SER A 176 -0.82 28.76 -8.47
C SER A 176 -1.25 30.24 -8.54
N GLU A 177 -1.15 31.00 -7.44
CA GLU A 177 -1.54 32.42 -7.38
C GLU A 177 -0.45 33.42 -7.85
N LYS A 178 0.74 32.93 -8.22
CA LYS A 178 1.84 33.74 -8.79
C LYS A 178 1.94 33.55 -10.29
#